data_AF-A0A6N6VYC6-F1
#
_entry.id   AF-A0A6N6VYC6-F1
#
_cell.length_a   1.000
_cell.length_b   1.000
_cell.length_c   1.000
_cell.angle_alpha   90.00
_cell.angle_beta   90.00
_cell.angle_gamma   90.00
#
_symmetry.space_group_name_H-M   'P 1'
#
loop_
_entity.id
_entity.type
_entity.pdbx_description
1 polymer ?
#
loop_
_entity_poly.entity_id
_entity_poly.type
_entity_poly.pdbx_seq_one_letter_code
_entity_poly.pdbx_strand_id
1 'polypeptide(L)'
;MKLLNGATLRTLQFGSIVLATSALVACGGGTNSGGSPVGTVGGTAAVGVALANASITLTCKNGSGSATANSNGAYTATFGFDGPCTITATGGAITIHSFAAGAGTYNVTPLTELLLDYLAGQLGTTVSGLLAGITSNPSYQSALSNSTVIANAEAAVVTLIKNTYGITLSSSSFLTVSFTPGAPGADADLDTLLAAGAITSNGQPAASLAAAAQAAGAAAPIGSGSGG
;
A
#
# COMPACT_ATOMS: atom_id res chain seq x y z
N MET A 1 6.93 81.63 19.73
CA MET A 1 6.85 82.37 21.01
C MET A 1 5.50 82.12 21.67
N LYS A 2 5.50 81.80 22.97
CA LYS A 2 4.38 81.73 23.96
C LYS A 2 3.33 80.63 23.74
N LEU A 3 3.32 79.50 24.45
CA LEU A 3 3.08 79.20 25.89
C LEU A 3 1.69 79.59 26.40
N LEU A 4 0.91 78.57 26.81
CA LEU A 4 -0.05 78.48 27.94
C LEU A 4 -0.52 77.00 28.01
N ASN A 5 0.05 76.15 28.85
CA ASN A 5 -0.28 75.84 30.26
C ASN A 5 -1.75 75.51 30.55
N GLY A 6 -2.00 74.26 30.96
CA GLY A 6 -3.23 73.79 31.59
C GLY A 6 -3.01 72.41 32.21
N ALA A 7 -2.75 72.38 33.52
CA ALA A 7 -2.49 71.18 34.32
C ALA A 7 -3.79 70.47 34.71
N THR A 8 -3.76 69.14 34.85
CA THR A 8 -4.61 68.32 35.74
C THR A 8 -4.09 66.87 35.69
N LEU A 9 -3.25 66.47 36.65
CA LEU A 9 -3.59 65.77 37.90
C LEU A 9 -4.06 64.31 37.73
N ARG A 10 -3.10 63.42 38.00
CA ARG A 10 -3.18 62.24 38.87
C ARG A 10 -4.32 61.24 38.66
N THR A 11 -3.93 60.04 38.22
CA THR A 11 -4.31 58.79 38.92
C THR A 11 -3.28 57.70 38.65
N LEU A 12 -2.70 57.20 39.74
CA LEU A 12 -1.91 55.98 39.80
C LEU A 12 -2.87 54.78 39.73
N GLN A 13 -2.63 53.86 38.80
CA GLN A 13 -3.11 52.49 38.95
C GLN A 13 -1.99 51.52 38.62
N PHE A 14 -1.34 51.05 39.68
CA PHE A 14 -0.55 49.83 39.68
C PHE A 14 -1.51 48.63 39.65
N GLY A 15 -1.31 47.74 38.70
CA GLY A 15 -1.92 46.40 38.62
C GLY A 15 -1.54 45.78 37.28
N SER A 16 -1.18 44.52 37.11
CA SER A 16 -1.07 43.37 38.02
C SER A 16 -0.11 42.40 37.31
N ILE A 17 0.91 41.88 38.01
CA ILE A 17 1.77 40.80 37.50
C ILE A 17 0.96 39.50 37.62
N VAL A 18 0.55 38.95 36.48
CA VAL A 18 -0.01 37.60 36.38
C VAL A 18 1.16 36.62 36.27
N LEU A 19 1.50 35.95 37.37
CA LEU A 19 2.29 34.72 37.35
C LEU A 19 1.39 33.58 36.87
N ALA A 20 1.53 33.19 35.60
CA ALA A 20 0.92 31.99 35.06
C ALA A 20 1.72 30.76 35.54
N THR A 21 1.24 30.11 36.60
CA THR A 21 1.67 28.78 37.00
C THR A 21 1.07 27.77 36.03
N SER A 22 1.88 27.30 35.08
CA SER A 22 1.54 26.15 34.24
C SER A 22 1.47 24.90 35.12
N ALA A 23 0.27 24.54 35.54
CA ALA A 23 -0.02 23.22 36.09
C ALA A 23 0.14 22.19 34.97
N LEU A 24 1.22 21.42 35.03
CA LEU A 24 1.43 20.27 34.17
C LEU A 24 0.41 19.20 34.56
N VAL A 25 -0.68 19.09 33.79
CA VAL A 25 -1.61 17.95 33.89
C VAL A 25 -0.90 16.74 33.29
N ALA A 26 -0.18 16.02 34.15
CA ALA A 26 0.23 14.65 33.90
C ALA A 26 -1.00 13.75 34.11
N CYS A 27 -1.81 13.60 33.05
CA CYS A 27 -2.84 12.58 32.97
C CYS A 27 -2.37 11.55 31.93
N GLY A 28 -2.13 10.31 32.37
CA GLY A 28 -1.80 9.24 31.42
C GLY A 28 -1.07 8.02 31.98
N GLY A 29 -1.32 7.64 33.23
CA GLY A 29 -1.01 6.29 33.71
C GLY A 29 -2.01 5.31 33.13
N GLY A 30 -1.76 4.80 31.93
CA GLY A 30 -2.53 3.74 31.28
C GLY A 30 -1.65 2.53 31.08
N THR A 31 -1.82 1.50 31.91
CA THR A 31 -1.26 0.17 31.71
C THR A 31 -1.96 -0.45 30.49
N ASN A 32 -1.56 -0.05 29.28
CA ASN A 32 -2.11 -0.63 28.06
C ASN A 32 -1.56 -2.04 27.91
N SER A 33 -2.37 -3.03 28.28
CA SER A 33 -2.26 -4.39 27.79
C SER A 33 -2.08 -4.34 26.28
N GLY A 34 -0.87 -4.66 25.81
CA GLY A 34 -0.42 -4.48 24.44
C GLY A 34 -1.16 -5.37 23.44
N GLY A 35 -2.36 -4.94 23.03
CA GLY A 35 -3.04 -5.50 21.86
C GLY A 35 -2.36 -5.01 20.59
N SER A 36 -2.06 -5.92 19.67
CA SER A 36 -1.59 -5.55 18.33
C SER A 36 -2.56 -4.54 17.69
N PRO A 37 -2.06 -3.51 16.98
CA PRO A 37 -2.93 -2.54 16.33
C PRO A 37 -3.91 -3.26 15.39
N VAL A 38 -5.20 -2.95 15.52
CA VAL A 38 -6.25 -3.50 14.64
C VAL A 38 -6.26 -2.67 13.36
N GLY A 39 -6.24 -3.35 12.21
CA GLY A 39 -6.34 -2.72 10.90
C GLY A 39 -7.38 -3.40 10.03
N THR A 40 -7.97 -2.62 9.12
CA THR A 40 -8.88 -3.14 8.09
C THR A 40 -8.17 -3.07 6.74
N VAL A 41 -8.08 -4.21 6.08
CA VAL A 41 -7.59 -4.32 4.70
C VAL A 41 -8.72 -4.80 3.83
N GLY A 42 -8.96 -4.11 2.71
CA GLY A 42 -9.93 -4.52 1.72
C GLY A 42 -9.40 -4.35 0.30
N GLY A 43 -10.20 -4.69 -0.69
CA GLY A 43 -9.84 -4.56 -2.10
C GLY A 43 -10.68 -5.47 -2.96
N THR A 44 -10.30 -5.60 -4.22
CA THR A 44 -10.96 -6.50 -5.18
C THR A 44 -9.98 -7.56 -5.69
N ALA A 45 -10.38 -8.82 -5.62
CA ALA A 45 -9.70 -9.94 -6.26
C ALA A 45 -10.31 -10.19 -7.64
N ALA A 46 -9.53 -9.98 -8.71
CA ALA A 46 -10.02 -10.09 -10.08
C ALA A 46 -8.90 -10.41 -11.07
N VAL A 47 -9.24 -11.08 -12.17
CA VAL A 47 -8.31 -11.50 -13.24
C VAL A 47 -8.80 -11.07 -14.64
N GLY A 48 -9.48 -9.92 -14.71
CA GLY A 48 -10.34 -9.50 -15.84
C GLY A 48 -11.81 -9.89 -15.63
N VAL A 49 -12.04 -10.85 -14.73
CA VAL A 49 -13.34 -11.10 -14.10
C VAL A 49 -13.18 -11.17 -12.60
N ALA A 50 -14.23 -10.81 -11.86
CA ALA A 50 -14.27 -10.95 -10.42
C ALA A 50 -14.01 -12.39 -9.98
N LEU A 51 -13.09 -12.60 -9.04
CA LEU A 51 -12.90 -13.89 -8.37
C LEU A 51 -13.97 -14.05 -7.27
N ALA A 52 -15.20 -14.36 -7.69
CA ALA A 52 -16.32 -14.54 -6.77
C ALA A 52 -16.08 -15.73 -5.82
N ASN A 53 -16.42 -15.54 -4.53
CA ASN A 53 -16.21 -16.54 -3.47
C ASN A 53 -14.75 -16.96 -3.27
N ALA A 54 -13.79 -16.17 -3.75
CA ALA A 54 -12.38 -16.46 -3.50
C ALA A 54 -12.07 -16.40 -2.00
N SER A 55 -11.29 -17.37 -1.53
CA SER A 55 -10.70 -17.34 -0.19
C SER A 55 -9.54 -16.36 -0.18
N ILE A 56 -9.63 -15.34 0.66
CA ILE A 56 -8.60 -14.33 0.85
C ILE A 56 -7.89 -14.59 2.17
N THR A 57 -6.57 -14.76 2.13
CA THR A 57 -5.72 -14.92 3.30
C THR A 57 -4.74 -13.77 3.37
N LEU A 58 -4.65 -13.12 4.53
CA LEU A 58 -3.67 -12.08 4.83
C LEU A 58 -2.73 -12.58 5.90
N THR A 59 -1.42 -12.53 5.64
CA THR A 59 -0.40 -12.98 6.60
C THR A 59 0.63 -11.88 6.77
N CYS A 60 0.78 -11.41 7.99
CA CYS A 60 1.74 -10.38 8.40
C CYS A 60 2.71 -10.96 9.43
N LYS A 61 3.66 -10.15 9.90
CA LYS A 61 4.67 -10.58 10.87
C LYS A 61 4.06 -11.11 12.18
N ASN A 62 3.19 -10.32 12.82
CA ASN A 62 2.57 -10.67 14.11
C ASN A 62 1.04 -10.78 14.02
N GLY A 63 0.48 -11.06 12.84
CA GLY A 63 -0.96 -11.10 12.65
C GLY A 63 -1.38 -11.77 11.35
N SER A 64 -2.62 -12.25 11.32
CA SER A 64 -3.24 -12.81 10.12
C SER A 64 -4.72 -12.49 10.09
N GLY A 65 -5.28 -12.46 8.90
CA GLY A 65 -6.69 -12.24 8.65
C GLY A 65 -7.18 -13.10 7.50
N SER A 66 -8.48 -13.29 7.41
CA SER A 66 -9.11 -13.99 6.29
C SER A 66 -10.43 -13.32 5.93
N ALA A 67 -10.79 -13.40 4.65
CA ALA A 67 -12.09 -12.97 4.15
C ALA A 67 -12.52 -13.87 2.99
N THR A 68 -13.79 -13.79 2.63
CA THR A 68 -14.31 -14.37 1.39
C THR A 68 -14.73 -13.23 0.48
N ALA A 69 -14.23 -13.22 -0.75
CA ALA A 69 -14.64 -12.24 -1.74
C ALA A 69 -16.11 -12.43 -2.12
N ASN A 70 -16.85 -11.32 -2.24
CA ASN A 70 -18.25 -11.36 -2.66
C ASN A 70 -18.38 -11.63 -4.19
N SER A 71 -19.61 -11.56 -4.73
CA SER A 71 -19.87 -11.79 -6.17
C SER A 71 -19.10 -10.84 -7.09
N ASN A 72 -18.70 -9.68 -6.59
CA ASN A 72 -17.95 -8.66 -7.31
C ASN A 72 -16.45 -8.73 -6.98
N GLY A 73 -15.97 -9.83 -6.37
CA GLY A 73 -14.56 -10.00 -6.02
C GLY A 73 -14.10 -9.13 -4.85
N ALA A 74 -14.97 -8.28 -4.30
CA ALA A 74 -14.61 -7.37 -3.22
C ALA A 74 -14.51 -8.13 -1.89
N TYR A 75 -13.48 -7.84 -1.11
CA TYR A 75 -13.24 -8.41 0.20
C TYR A 75 -12.85 -7.32 1.20
N THR A 76 -13.08 -7.62 2.48
CA THR A 76 -12.64 -6.81 3.62
C THR A 76 -12.33 -7.74 4.78
N ALA A 77 -11.18 -7.55 5.42
CA ALA A 77 -10.76 -8.24 6.63
C ALA A 77 -10.31 -7.23 7.69
N THR A 78 -10.81 -7.38 8.91
CA THR A 78 -10.37 -6.61 10.08
C THR A 78 -9.71 -7.55 11.07
N PHE A 79 -8.45 -7.31 11.40
CA PHE A 79 -7.62 -8.21 12.22
C PHE A 79 -6.46 -7.45 12.87
N GLY A 80 -5.64 -8.13 13.68
CA GLY A 80 -4.39 -7.56 14.20
C GLY A 80 -3.41 -7.33 13.05
N PHE A 81 -3.29 -6.08 12.59
CA PHE A 81 -2.50 -5.73 11.43
C PHE A 81 -1.11 -5.28 11.85
N ASP A 82 -0.08 -5.99 11.39
CA ASP A 82 1.33 -5.65 11.61
C ASP A 82 2.11 -5.78 10.29
N GLY A 83 1.89 -4.79 9.41
CA GLY A 83 2.33 -4.81 8.02
C GLY A 83 3.86 -4.73 7.82
N PRO A 84 4.34 -5.07 6.61
CA PRO A 84 3.54 -5.44 5.44
C PRO A 84 3.03 -6.89 5.50
N CYS A 85 1.92 -7.15 4.83
CA CYS A 85 1.27 -8.45 4.81
C CYS A 85 1.21 -9.00 3.39
N THR A 86 1.41 -10.30 3.22
CA THR A 86 1.04 -10.99 1.98
C THR A 86 -0.48 -11.09 1.89
N ILE A 87 -1.04 -10.92 0.69
CA ILE A 87 -2.44 -11.22 0.40
C ILE A 87 -2.45 -12.35 -0.62
N THR A 88 -3.18 -13.43 -0.33
CA THR A 88 -3.38 -14.56 -1.26
C THR A 88 -4.87 -14.70 -1.52
N ALA A 89 -5.28 -14.59 -2.77
CA ALA A 89 -6.63 -14.87 -3.22
C ALA A 89 -6.67 -16.20 -3.96
N THR A 90 -7.53 -17.11 -3.55
CA THR A 90 -7.73 -18.40 -4.23
C THR A 90 -9.20 -18.60 -4.60
N GLY A 91 -9.49 -18.71 -5.90
CA GLY A 91 -10.82 -18.96 -6.44
C GLY A 91 -10.77 -20.08 -7.48
N GLY A 92 -11.40 -21.22 -7.20
CA GLY A 92 -11.31 -22.39 -8.06
C GLY A 92 -9.86 -22.86 -8.23
N ALA A 93 -9.36 -22.90 -9.48
CA ALA A 93 -7.98 -23.26 -9.80
C ALA A 93 -7.03 -22.05 -9.89
N ILE A 94 -7.52 -20.84 -9.61
CA ILE A 94 -6.75 -19.60 -9.71
C ILE A 94 -6.26 -19.22 -8.32
N THR A 95 -4.94 -19.05 -8.18
CA THR A 95 -4.31 -18.44 -7.01
C THR A 95 -3.49 -17.25 -7.46
N ILE A 96 -3.73 -16.10 -6.84
CA ILE A 96 -3.03 -14.86 -7.17
C ILE A 96 -2.72 -14.08 -5.89
N HIS A 97 -1.64 -13.33 -5.93
CA HIS A 97 -1.01 -12.69 -4.79
C HIS A 97 -0.94 -11.18 -4.96
N SER A 98 -0.84 -10.54 -3.80
CA SER A 98 -0.59 -9.12 -3.65
C SER A 98 0.04 -8.90 -2.27
N PHE A 99 0.17 -7.64 -1.85
CA PHE A 99 0.60 -7.30 -0.51
C PHE A 99 -0.12 -6.06 0.00
N ALA A 100 -0.20 -5.92 1.32
CA ALA A 100 -0.68 -4.71 1.99
C ALA A 100 0.47 -4.08 2.78
N ALA A 101 0.83 -2.84 2.42
CA ALA A 101 1.82 -2.05 3.15
C ALA A 101 1.24 -1.44 4.45
N GLY A 102 -0.08 -1.30 4.52
CA GLY A 102 -0.82 -0.68 5.63
C GLY A 102 -2.29 -1.12 5.63
N ALA A 103 -3.09 -0.58 6.55
CA ALA A 103 -4.54 -0.64 6.45
C ALA A 103 -5.04 0.15 5.23
N GLY A 104 -6.15 -0.26 4.62
CA GLY A 104 -6.73 0.39 3.44
C GLY A 104 -7.04 -0.56 2.29
N THR A 105 -7.03 -0.03 1.07
CA THR A 105 -7.38 -0.75 -0.15
C THR A 105 -6.15 -1.30 -0.85
N TYR A 106 -6.11 -2.61 -1.08
CA TYR A 106 -5.08 -3.32 -1.83
C TYR A 106 -5.77 -4.35 -2.70
N ASN A 107 -5.69 -4.21 -4.02
CA ASN A 107 -6.31 -5.16 -4.95
C ASN A 107 -5.44 -6.41 -5.09
N VAL A 108 -6.05 -7.50 -5.56
CA VAL A 108 -5.34 -8.75 -5.89
C VAL A 108 -5.64 -9.09 -7.35
N THR A 109 -4.72 -8.71 -8.24
CA THR A 109 -4.90 -8.75 -9.70
C THR A 109 -3.62 -9.20 -10.40
N PRO A 110 -3.68 -9.54 -11.70
CA PRO A 110 -2.49 -9.87 -12.49
C PRO A 110 -1.40 -8.79 -12.43
N LEU A 111 -1.79 -7.51 -12.31
CA LEU A 111 -0.86 -6.41 -12.17
C LEU A 111 -0.16 -6.40 -10.81
N THR A 112 -0.84 -6.78 -9.72
CA THR A 112 -0.20 -6.87 -8.40
C THR A 112 0.72 -8.08 -8.27
N GLU A 113 0.42 -9.18 -8.97
CA GLU A 113 1.36 -10.30 -9.12
C GLU A 113 2.63 -9.85 -9.87
N LEU A 114 2.46 -9.13 -10.98
CA LEU A 114 3.58 -8.61 -11.76
C LEU A 114 4.42 -7.58 -10.97
N LEU A 115 3.78 -6.81 -10.10
CA LEU A 115 4.49 -5.94 -9.16
C LEU A 115 5.35 -6.73 -8.16
N LEU A 116 4.86 -7.88 -7.69
CA LEU A 116 5.67 -8.79 -6.86
C LEU A 116 6.86 -9.36 -7.65
N ASP A 117 6.71 -9.70 -8.93
CA ASP A 117 7.84 -10.12 -9.79
C ASP A 117 8.92 -9.05 -9.84
N TYR A 118 8.53 -7.79 -10.09
CA TYR A 118 9.44 -6.66 -10.14
C TYR A 118 10.13 -6.43 -8.79
N LEU A 119 9.37 -6.34 -7.69
CA LEU A 119 9.91 -6.13 -6.34
C LEU A 119 10.83 -7.27 -5.92
N ALA A 120 10.48 -8.53 -6.24
CA ALA A 120 11.33 -9.68 -6.00
C ALA A 120 12.66 -9.53 -6.73
N GLY A 121 12.65 -9.10 -8.00
CA GLY A 121 13.85 -8.76 -8.74
C GLY A 121 14.70 -7.68 -8.04
N GLN A 122 14.08 -6.58 -7.61
CA GLN A 122 14.79 -5.50 -6.90
C GLN A 122 15.44 -5.95 -5.59
N LEU A 123 14.86 -6.97 -4.96
CA LEU A 123 15.31 -7.56 -3.69
C LEU A 123 16.23 -8.78 -3.90
N GLY A 124 16.57 -9.11 -5.14
CA GLY A 124 17.45 -10.23 -5.49
C GLY A 124 16.85 -11.60 -5.13
N THR A 125 15.53 -11.74 -5.22
CA THR A 125 14.79 -12.96 -4.86
C THR A 125 13.74 -13.35 -5.92
N THR A 126 12.95 -14.37 -5.64
CA THR A 126 11.77 -14.78 -6.43
C THR A 126 10.50 -14.35 -5.73
N VAL A 127 9.35 -14.33 -6.43
CA VAL A 127 8.04 -14.06 -5.79
C VAL A 127 7.80 -15.00 -4.61
N SER A 128 8.07 -16.30 -4.78
CA SER A 128 7.96 -17.27 -3.68
C SER A 128 8.88 -16.93 -2.50
N GLY A 129 10.13 -16.54 -2.77
CA GLY A 129 11.07 -16.10 -1.73
C GLY A 129 10.64 -14.80 -1.04
N LEU A 130 10.09 -13.85 -1.79
CA LEU A 130 9.52 -12.62 -1.27
C LEU A 130 8.32 -12.90 -0.36
N LEU A 131 7.33 -13.65 -0.84
CA LEU A 131 6.12 -14.01 -0.09
C LEU A 131 6.46 -14.78 1.20
N ALA A 132 7.35 -15.77 1.12
CA ALA A 132 7.80 -16.51 2.31
C ALA A 132 8.61 -15.63 3.29
N GLY A 133 9.33 -14.63 2.77
CA GLY A 133 10.20 -13.76 3.54
C GLY A 133 9.53 -12.51 4.11
N ILE A 134 8.38 -12.07 3.60
CA ILE A 134 7.73 -10.80 4.02
C ILE A 134 7.53 -10.71 5.53
N THR A 135 7.21 -11.82 6.19
CA THR A 135 6.96 -11.85 7.65
C THR A 135 8.23 -11.86 8.50
N SER A 136 9.40 -12.16 7.93
CA SER A 136 10.63 -12.44 8.70
C SER A 136 11.87 -11.66 8.25
N ASN A 137 11.96 -11.28 6.96
CA ASN A 137 13.10 -10.57 6.39
C ASN A 137 12.95 -9.04 6.55
N PRO A 138 13.83 -8.37 7.32
CA PRO A 138 13.74 -6.93 7.56
C PRO A 138 13.88 -6.08 6.29
N SER A 139 14.67 -6.52 5.31
CA SER A 139 14.86 -5.80 4.05
C SER A 139 13.58 -5.83 3.22
N TYR A 140 12.87 -6.96 3.21
CA TYR A 140 11.58 -7.07 2.51
C TYR A 140 10.52 -6.22 3.21
N GLN A 141 10.47 -6.26 4.54
CA GLN A 141 9.57 -5.42 5.34
C GLN A 141 9.82 -3.92 5.09
N SER A 142 11.08 -3.49 5.08
CA SER A 142 11.44 -2.09 4.84
C SER A 142 11.07 -1.62 3.44
N ALA A 143 11.28 -2.47 2.43
CA ALA A 143 10.93 -2.17 1.05
C ALA A 143 9.41 -2.06 0.84
N LEU A 144 8.65 -3.04 1.34
CA LEU A 144 7.19 -3.12 1.15
C LEU A 144 6.39 -2.21 2.09
N SER A 145 7.04 -1.56 3.05
CA SER A 145 6.45 -0.46 3.84
C SER A 145 6.83 0.93 3.32
N ASN A 146 7.71 1.03 2.32
CA ASN A 146 8.17 2.31 1.78
C ASN A 146 7.34 2.72 0.56
N SER A 147 6.48 3.72 0.73
CA SER A 147 5.58 4.19 -0.33
C SER A 147 6.30 4.70 -1.59
N THR A 148 7.51 5.25 -1.46
CA THR A 148 8.31 5.68 -2.61
C THR A 148 8.85 4.49 -3.40
N VAL A 149 9.29 3.44 -2.70
CA VAL A 149 9.72 2.18 -3.36
C VAL A 149 8.55 1.57 -4.13
N ILE A 150 7.37 1.48 -3.50
CA ILE A 150 6.16 0.93 -4.13
C ILE A 150 5.75 1.76 -5.35
N ALA A 151 5.66 3.08 -5.22
CA ALA A 151 5.26 3.96 -6.32
C ALA A 151 6.25 3.90 -7.50
N ASN A 152 7.56 3.81 -7.22
CA ASN A 152 8.57 3.65 -8.27
C ASN A 152 8.47 2.28 -8.96
N ALA A 153 8.21 1.22 -8.20
CA ALA A 153 8.00 -0.12 -8.76
C ALA A 153 6.75 -0.19 -9.64
N GLU A 154 5.63 0.39 -9.19
CA GLU A 154 4.41 0.52 -9.99
C GLU A 154 4.66 1.29 -11.30
N ALA A 155 5.35 2.43 -11.24
CA ALA A 155 5.69 3.22 -12.43
C ALA A 155 6.62 2.45 -13.41
N ALA A 156 7.55 1.66 -12.88
CA ALA A 156 8.42 0.81 -13.68
C ALA A 156 7.65 -0.32 -14.38
N VAL A 157 6.71 -0.97 -13.69
CA VAL A 157 5.82 -1.98 -14.27
C VAL A 157 4.94 -1.39 -15.37
N VAL A 158 4.34 -0.21 -15.15
CA VAL A 158 3.56 0.51 -16.18
C VAL A 158 4.42 0.82 -17.40
N THR A 159 5.65 1.27 -17.20
CA THR A 159 6.60 1.57 -18.29
C THR A 159 6.99 0.31 -19.06
N LEU A 160 7.23 -0.80 -18.34
CA LEU A 160 7.53 -2.10 -18.95
C LEU A 160 6.38 -2.58 -19.84
N ILE A 161 5.14 -2.51 -19.35
CA ILE A 161 3.94 -2.88 -20.10
C ILE A 161 3.80 -2.01 -21.35
N LYS A 162 3.96 -0.69 -21.21
CA LYS A 162 3.89 0.24 -22.33
C LYS A 162 4.94 -0.05 -23.40
N ASN A 163 6.17 -0.31 -22.99
CA ASN A 163 7.27 -0.58 -23.94
C ASN A 163 7.13 -1.95 -24.62
N THR A 164 6.55 -2.94 -23.93
CA THR A 164 6.44 -4.31 -24.44
C THR A 164 5.20 -4.52 -25.31
N TYR A 165 4.06 -3.92 -24.91
CA TYR A 165 2.76 -4.17 -25.54
C TYR A 165 2.10 -2.93 -26.14
N GLY A 166 2.68 -1.73 -25.97
CA GLY A 166 2.05 -0.48 -26.40
C GLY A 166 0.83 -0.07 -25.57
N ILE A 167 0.57 -0.73 -24.45
CA ILE A 167 -0.59 -0.51 -23.59
C ILE A 167 -0.30 0.60 -22.58
N THR A 168 -1.20 1.56 -22.47
CA THR A 168 -1.18 2.58 -21.41
C THR A 168 -2.27 2.25 -20.41
N LEU A 169 -1.87 1.94 -19.16
CA LEU A 169 -2.81 1.68 -18.08
C LEU A 169 -3.55 2.96 -17.67
N SER A 170 -4.78 2.79 -17.21
CA SER A 170 -5.63 3.88 -16.71
C SER A 170 -5.12 4.54 -15.42
N SER A 171 -4.31 3.82 -14.64
CA SER A 171 -3.68 4.31 -13.42
C SER A 171 -2.30 3.69 -13.23
N SER A 172 -1.34 4.48 -12.75
CA SER A 172 -0.06 3.95 -12.28
C SER A 172 -0.17 3.28 -10.91
N SER A 173 -1.10 3.72 -10.05
CA SER A 173 -1.27 3.21 -8.69
C SER A 173 -2.24 2.02 -8.63
N PHE A 174 -2.00 1.01 -9.48
CA PHE A 174 -2.90 -0.13 -9.66
C PHE A 174 -3.02 -1.03 -8.43
N LEU A 175 -2.06 -0.97 -7.49
CA LEU A 175 -2.13 -1.70 -6.22
C LEU A 175 -3.32 -1.24 -5.36
N THR A 176 -3.64 0.07 -5.39
CA THR A 176 -4.59 0.69 -4.44
C THR A 176 -5.76 1.43 -5.12
N VAL A 177 -5.77 1.48 -6.47
CA VAL A 177 -6.83 2.12 -7.25
C VAL A 177 -8.19 1.51 -6.92
N SER A 178 -9.26 2.33 -6.98
CA SER A 178 -10.63 1.81 -6.91
C SER A 178 -10.85 0.81 -8.05
N PHE A 179 -11.29 -0.40 -7.71
CA PHE A 179 -11.48 -1.48 -8.67
C PHE A 179 -12.93 -1.97 -8.64
N THR A 180 -13.62 -1.81 -9.78
CA THR A 180 -14.98 -2.31 -10.00
C THR A 180 -14.97 -3.22 -11.23
N PRO A 181 -15.21 -4.53 -11.07
CA PRO A 181 -15.27 -5.44 -12.22
C PRO A 181 -16.36 -5.04 -13.21
N GLY A 182 -16.05 -5.16 -14.50
CA GLY A 182 -16.90 -4.75 -15.63
C GLY A 182 -16.98 -3.25 -15.86
N ALA A 183 -16.23 -2.42 -15.11
CA ALA A 183 -16.22 -0.97 -15.27
C ALA A 183 -14.99 -0.48 -16.06
N PRO A 184 -15.08 0.70 -16.73
CA PRO A 184 -13.90 1.35 -17.29
C PRO A 184 -12.82 1.60 -16.23
N GLY A 185 -11.55 1.64 -16.66
CA GLY A 185 -10.40 1.86 -15.78
C GLY A 185 -9.64 0.56 -15.52
N ALA A 186 -9.33 0.28 -14.24
CA ALA A 186 -8.43 -0.79 -13.85
C ALA A 186 -8.85 -2.20 -14.33
N ASP A 187 -10.15 -2.46 -14.47
CA ASP A 187 -10.65 -3.75 -14.98
C ASP A 187 -10.51 -3.84 -16.51
N ALA A 188 -10.87 -2.78 -17.24
CA ALA A 188 -10.65 -2.68 -18.69
C ALA A 188 -9.16 -2.75 -19.08
N ASP A 189 -8.26 -2.31 -18.19
CA ASP A 189 -6.82 -2.54 -18.35
C ASP A 189 -6.47 -4.03 -18.33
N LEU A 190 -7.06 -4.82 -17.42
CA LEU A 190 -6.87 -6.28 -17.37
C LEU A 190 -7.40 -6.96 -18.64
N ASP A 191 -8.56 -6.54 -19.14
CA ASP A 191 -9.11 -7.04 -20.41
C ASP A 191 -8.17 -6.74 -21.59
N THR A 192 -7.60 -5.54 -21.63
CA THR A 192 -6.64 -5.12 -22.65
C THR A 192 -5.35 -5.95 -22.58
N LEU A 193 -4.85 -6.20 -21.36
CA LEU A 193 -3.67 -7.04 -21.13
C LEU A 193 -3.93 -8.49 -21.54
N LEU A 194 -5.12 -9.03 -21.24
CA LEU A 194 -5.52 -10.38 -21.63
C LEU A 194 -5.58 -10.51 -23.16
N ALA A 195 -6.22 -9.54 -23.83
CA ALA A 195 -6.32 -9.51 -25.28
C ALA A 195 -4.95 -9.42 -25.97
N ALA A 196 -3.97 -8.74 -25.35
CA ALA A 196 -2.61 -8.64 -25.84
C ALA A 196 -1.71 -9.83 -25.48
N GLY A 197 -2.22 -10.81 -24.70
CA GLY A 197 -1.44 -11.95 -24.23
C GLY A 197 -0.39 -11.59 -23.15
N ALA A 198 -0.52 -10.41 -22.53
CA ALA A 198 0.33 -9.98 -21.42
C ALA A 198 -0.01 -10.72 -20.12
N ILE A 199 -1.25 -11.18 -19.99
CA ILE A 199 -1.73 -12.06 -18.92
C ILE A 199 -2.44 -13.27 -19.54
N THR A 200 -2.46 -14.37 -18.81
CA THR A 200 -3.10 -15.62 -19.21
C THR A 200 -4.57 -15.65 -18.77
N SER A 201 -5.35 -16.61 -19.30
CA SER A 201 -6.76 -16.78 -18.93
C SER A 201 -7.00 -17.17 -17.47
N ASN A 202 -5.99 -17.66 -16.76
CA ASN A 202 -6.03 -17.89 -15.31
C ASN A 202 -5.51 -16.69 -14.49
N GLY A 203 -5.31 -15.54 -15.13
CA GLY A 203 -4.92 -14.29 -14.45
C GLY A 203 -3.47 -14.19 -14.04
N GLN A 204 -2.60 -15.09 -14.51
CA GLN A 204 -1.17 -14.96 -14.25
C GLN A 204 -0.54 -14.03 -15.28
N PRO A 205 0.49 -13.25 -14.93
CA PRO A 205 1.33 -12.62 -15.94
C PRO A 205 1.88 -13.67 -16.90
N ALA A 206 1.94 -13.35 -18.20
CA ALA A 206 2.60 -14.22 -19.16
C ALA A 206 4.06 -14.43 -18.74
N ALA A 207 4.58 -15.65 -18.88
CA ALA A 207 5.91 -16.01 -18.37
C ALA A 207 7.03 -15.09 -18.89
N SER A 208 6.93 -14.61 -20.13
CA SER A 208 7.85 -13.63 -20.71
C SER A 208 7.77 -12.26 -20.02
N LEU A 209 6.57 -11.80 -19.66
CA LEU A 209 6.36 -10.55 -18.95
C LEU A 209 6.82 -10.64 -17.49
N ALA A 210 6.50 -11.75 -16.80
CA ALA A 210 6.99 -12.01 -15.44
C ALA A 210 8.53 -12.00 -15.39
N ALA A 211 9.17 -12.72 -16.31
CA ALA A 211 10.64 -12.75 -16.42
C ALA A 211 11.22 -11.36 -16.74
N ALA A 212 10.58 -10.60 -17.62
CA ALA A 212 11.00 -9.25 -17.95
C ALA A 212 10.86 -8.29 -16.76
N ALA A 213 9.79 -8.41 -15.97
CA ALA A 213 9.59 -7.61 -14.76
C ALA A 213 10.64 -7.95 -13.69
N GLN A 214 10.91 -9.24 -13.47
CA GLN A 214 11.95 -9.65 -12.54
C GLN A 214 13.35 -9.16 -12.97
N ALA A 215 13.67 -9.26 -14.27
CA ALA A 215 14.94 -8.76 -14.81
C ALA A 215 15.06 -7.23 -14.69
N ALA A 216 13.98 -6.50 -14.98
CA ALA A 216 13.93 -5.05 -14.81
C ALA A 216 14.11 -4.64 -13.35
N GLY A 217 13.48 -5.36 -12.42
CA GLY A 217 13.67 -5.17 -10.99
C GLY A 217 15.12 -5.41 -10.56
N ALA A 218 15.73 -6.51 -11.01
CA ALA A 218 17.13 -6.82 -10.71
C ALA A 218 18.11 -5.76 -11.25
N ALA A 219 17.77 -5.09 -12.36
CA ALA A 219 18.54 -3.98 -12.91
C ALA A 219 18.35 -2.65 -12.13
N ALA A 220 17.36 -2.57 -11.24
CA ALA A 220 17.04 -1.42 -10.42
C ALA A 220 16.95 -1.79 -8.93
N PRO A 221 18.05 -2.29 -8.31
CA PRO A 221 18.01 -2.79 -6.94
C PRO A 221 17.65 -1.67 -5.95
N ILE A 222 16.91 -2.02 -4.90
CA ILE A 222 16.60 -1.08 -3.81
C ILE A 222 17.90 -0.83 -3.04
N GLY A 223 18.50 0.34 -3.27
CA GLY A 223 19.76 0.73 -2.62
C GLY A 223 19.65 0.63 -1.11
N SER A 224 20.65 0.01 -0.47
CA SER A 224 20.81 0.00 0.98
C SER A 224 21.17 1.40 1.47
N GLY A 225 20.17 2.27 1.62
CA GLY A 225 20.29 3.58 2.25
C GLY A 225 21.28 4.55 1.60
N SER A 226 20.81 5.41 0.70
CA SER A 226 21.40 6.75 0.60
C SER A 226 20.70 7.63 1.64
N GLY A 227 21.15 7.52 2.90
CA GLY A 227 20.86 8.51 3.91
C GLY A 227 21.89 9.64 3.82
N GLY A 228 21.42 10.87 3.67
CA GLY A 228 22.18 12.09 3.98
C GLY A 228 23.18 12.55 2.92
#